data_AF-A0A5C9CCR1-F1
#
_entry.id   AF-A0A5C9CCR1-F1
#
_cell.length_a   1.000
_cell.length_b   1.000
_cell.length_c   1.000
_cell.angle_alpha   90.00
_cell.angle_beta   90.00
_cell.angle_gamma   90.00
#
_symmetry.space_group_name_H-M   'P 1'
#
loop_
_entity.id
_entity.type
_entity.pdbx_description
1 polymer ?
#
loop_
_entity_poly.entity_id
_entity_poly.type
_entity_poly.pdbx_seq_one_letter_code
_entity_poly.pdbx_strand_id
1 'polypeptide(L)'
;FAALTAMPAVTLKPTLEYDSKVHTLKGPLLLDVMKASGVKVTGKTVFFLRAVDGYAAQISAADAAKYRFIVATHLDGRPMALGGLGPLWAVYDADRYPDMMAKTLPERFANCPWAVYHIEVKEG
;
A
#
# COMPACT_ATOMS: atom_id res chain seq x y z
N PHE A 1 -13.65 -7.24 -0.07
CA PHE A 1 -12.72 -7.95 -0.98
C PHE A 1 -13.15 -7.80 -2.45
N ALA A 2 -14.35 -8.26 -2.85
CA ALA A 2 -14.82 -8.23 -4.26
C ALA A 2 -14.74 -6.85 -4.95
N ALA A 3 -15.11 -5.78 -4.24
CA ALA A 3 -15.04 -4.42 -4.79
C ALA A 3 -13.61 -4.01 -5.18
N LEU A 4 -12.61 -4.30 -4.34
CA LEU A 4 -11.21 -3.95 -4.61
C LEU A 4 -10.61 -4.79 -5.75
N THR A 5 -11.00 -6.07 -5.85
CA THR A 5 -10.51 -6.95 -6.92
C THR A 5 -11.16 -6.68 -8.27
N ALA A 6 -12.30 -5.98 -8.30
CA ALA A 6 -12.96 -5.54 -9.53
C ALA A 6 -12.36 -4.23 -10.09
N MET A 7 -11.57 -3.51 -9.30
CA MET A 7 -10.90 -2.29 -9.74
C MET A 7 -9.70 -2.58 -10.64
N PRO A 8 -9.29 -1.62 -11.50
CA PRO A 8 -8.04 -1.71 -12.25
C PRO A 8 -6.86 -1.93 -11.30
N ALA A 9 -6.20 -3.09 -11.44
CA ALA A 9 -5.06 -3.46 -10.61
C ALA A 9 -3.74 -3.18 -11.33
N VAL A 10 -2.76 -2.71 -10.58
CA VAL A 10 -1.37 -2.56 -11.00
C VAL A 10 -0.55 -3.69 -10.40
N THR A 11 0.50 -4.10 -11.10
CA THR A 11 1.47 -5.09 -10.63
C THR A 11 2.79 -4.40 -10.31
N LEU A 12 3.31 -4.66 -9.11
CA LEU A 12 4.60 -4.18 -8.62
C LEU A 12 5.54 -5.37 -8.39
N LYS A 13 6.85 -5.14 -8.51
CA LYS A 13 7.87 -6.17 -8.26
C LYS A 13 8.99 -5.67 -7.33
N PRO A 14 8.69 -5.25 -6.10
CA PRO A 14 9.71 -4.84 -5.13
C PRO A 14 10.47 -6.02 -4.54
N THR A 15 11.69 -5.75 -4.10
CA THR A 15 12.41 -6.56 -3.11
C THR A 15 11.77 -6.35 -1.73
N LEU A 16 11.18 -7.40 -1.15
CA LEU A 16 10.49 -7.32 0.14
C LEU A 16 11.44 -7.53 1.32
N GLU A 17 11.20 -6.82 2.41
CA GLU A 17 11.94 -6.99 3.67
C GLU A 17 11.74 -8.36 4.33
N TYR A 18 10.64 -9.05 4.01
CA TYR A 18 10.27 -10.34 4.58
C TYR A 18 11.35 -11.41 4.39
N ASP A 19 11.91 -11.51 3.18
CA ASP A 19 12.92 -12.51 2.83
C ASP A 19 14.04 -11.96 1.94
N SER A 20 14.06 -10.64 1.72
CA SER A 20 15.00 -9.95 0.83
C SER A 20 14.97 -10.42 -0.62
N LYS A 21 13.81 -10.91 -1.11
CA LYS A 21 13.61 -11.31 -2.51
C LYS A 21 12.59 -10.45 -3.22
N VAL A 22 12.64 -10.50 -4.55
CA VAL A 22 11.66 -9.85 -5.43
C VAL A 22 10.38 -10.65 -5.45
N HIS A 23 9.26 -10.01 -5.11
CA HIS A 23 7.93 -10.62 -5.14
C HIS A 23 6.97 -9.84 -6.02
N THR A 24 5.96 -10.53 -6.57
CA THR A 24 4.94 -9.89 -7.39
C THR A 24 3.74 -9.51 -6.54
N LEU A 25 3.53 -8.21 -6.34
CA LEU A 25 2.35 -7.68 -5.65
C LEU A 25 1.34 -7.14 -6.66
N LYS A 26 0.04 -7.37 -6.41
CA LYS A 26 -1.03 -6.88 -7.28
C LYS A 26 -2.18 -6.28 -6.49
N GLY A 27 -2.65 -5.11 -6.93
CA GLY A 27 -3.83 -4.45 -6.37
C GLY A 27 -4.12 -3.09 -7.01
N PRO A 28 -5.28 -2.47 -6.72
CA PRO A 28 -5.58 -1.13 -7.20
C PRO A 28 -4.68 -0.07 -6.55
N LEU A 29 -4.50 1.06 -7.23
CA LEU A 29 -3.81 2.22 -6.65
C LEU A 29 -4.60 2.76 -5.46
N LEU A 30 -3.91 3.11 -4.37
CA LEU A 30 -4.52 3.69 -3.17
C LEU A 30 -5.36 4.92 -3.52
N LEU A 31 -4.84 5.81 -4.37
CA LEU A 31 -5.56 6.99 -4.82
C LEU A 31 -6.83 6.69 -5.62
N ASP A 32 -6.82 5.61 -6.41
CA ASP A 32 -8.02 5.21 -7.16
C ASP A 32 -9.05 4.56 -6.23
N VAL A 33 -8.62 3.86 -5.17
CA VAL A 33 -9.53 3.38 -4.11
C VAL A 33 -10.20 4.56 -3.41
N MET A 34 -9.44 5.62 -3.09
CA MET A 34 -10.01 6.83 -2.49
C MET A 34 -10.98 7.56 -3.42
N LYS A 35 -10.67 7.66 -4.72
CA LYS A 35 -11.59 8.24 -5.70
C LYS A 35 -12.88 7.42 -5.82
N ALA A 36 -12.76 6.09 -5.84
CA ALA A 36 -13.92 5.20 -5.92
C ALA A 36 -14.80 5.24 -4.67
N SER A 37 -14.25 5.61 -3.50
CA SER A 37 -15.04 5.85 -2.28
C SER A 37 -15.65 7.26 -2.20
N GLY A 38 -15.50 8.08 -3.25
CA GLY A 38 -16.07 9.44 -3.30
C GLY A 38 -15.25 10.51 -2.57
N VAL A 39 -14.03 10.18 -2.13
CA VAL A 39 -13.15 11.12 -1.42
C VAL A 39 -12.49 12.08 -2.40
N LYS A 40 -12.60 13.39 -2.13
CA LYS A 40 -11.84 14.42 -2.86
C LYS A 40 -10.43 14.53 -2.26
N VAL A 41 -9.46 13.88 -2.91
CA VAL A 41 -8.06 13.96 -2.50
C VAL A 41 -7.46 15.29 -2.93
N THR A 42 -6.97 16.08 -1.97
CA THR A 42 -6.23 17.32 -2.19
C THR A 42 -4.76 17.15 -1.79
N GLY A 43 -3.90 18.13 -2.10
CA GLY A 43 -2.48 18.09 -1.71
C GLY A 43 -2.24 18.08 -0.19
N LYS A 44 -3.24 18.46 0.62
CA LYS A 44 -3.20 18.43 2.09
C LYS A 44 -3.82 17.18 2.69
N THR A 45 -4.38 16.30 1.86
CA THR A 45 -5.03 15.09 2.36
C THR A 45 -4.00 14.13 2.93
N VAL A 46 -4.33 13.57 4.08
CA VAL A 46 -3.53 12.56 4.77
C VAL A 46 -4.39 11.31 4.98
N PHE A 47 -3.82 10.16 4.66
CA PHE A 47 -4.43 8.84 4.88
C PHE A 47 -3.81 8.20 6.12
N PHE A 48 -4.66 7.74 7.04
CA PHE A 48 -4.24 6.89 8.15
C PHE A 48 -4.72 5.47 7.91
N LEU A 49 -3.78 4.58 7.63
CA LEU A 49 -4.06 3.18 7.33
C LEU A 49 -3.82 2.37 8.59
N ARG A 50 -4.88 1.70 9.06
CA ARG A 50 -4.83 0.88 10.28
C ARG A 50 -4.75 -0.61 9.91
N ALA A 51 -3.79 -1.27 10.53
CA ALA A 51 -3.57 -2.70 10.46
C ALA A 51 -4.28 -3.41 11.62
N VAL A 52 -4.62 -4.69 11.42
CA VAL A 52 -5.33 -5.51 12.42
C VAL A 52 -4.52 -5.69 13.72
N ASP A 53 -3.18 -5.62 13.65
CA ASP A 53 -2.28 -5.70 14.80
C ASP A 53 -2.18 -4.39 15.63
N GLY A 54 -2.92 -3.35 15.25
CA GLY A 54 -2.91 -2.06 15.91
C GLY A 54 -1.88 -1.07 15.35
N TYR A 55 -1.04 -1.49 14.40
CA TYR A 55 -0.14 -0.58 13.70
C TYR A 55 -0.91 0.41 12.82
N ALA A 56 -0.43 1.65 12.75
CA ALA A 56 -1.02 2.68 11.91
C ALA A 56 0.07 3.43 11.15
N ALA A 57 -0.08 3.52 9.84
CA ALA A 57 0.80 4.32 8.99
C ALA A 57 0.08 5.57 8.52
N GLN A 58 0.81 6.68 8.53
CA GLN A 58 0.36 7.95 7.97
C GLN A 58 0.99 8.12 6.58
N ILE A 59 0.16 8.26 5.55
CA ILE A 59 0.60 8.44 4.16
C ILE A 59 -0.02 9.73 3.64
N SER A 60 0.82 10.68 3.21
CA SER A 60 0.32 11.89 2.55
C SER A 60 -0.20 11.58 1.15
N ALA A 61 -1.19 12.34 0.66
CA ALA A 61 -1.65 12.20 -0.72
C ALA A 61 -0.53 12.44 -1.74
N ALA A 62 0.42 13.31 -1.41
CA ALA A 62 1.61 13.56 -2.23
C ALA A 62 2.51 12.33 -2.32
N ASP A 63 2.77 11.64 -1.20
CA ASP A 63 3.57 10.41 -1.18
C ASP A 63 2.84 9.26 -1.87
N ALA A 64 1.53 9.11 -1.63
CA ALA A 64 0.69 8.14 -2.32
C ALA A 64 0.75 8.32 -3.85
N ALA A 65 0.79 9.57 -4.32
CA ALA A 65 0.95 9.90 -5.74
C ALA A 65 2.38 9.64 -6.25
N LYS A 66 3.40 10.11 -5.52
CA LYS A 66 4.82 10.00 -5.88
C LYS A 66 5.26 8.54 -5.98
N TYR A 67 4.98 7.76 -4.92
CA TYR A 67 5.41 6.37 -4.82
C TYR A 67 4.41 5.38 -5.44
N ARG A 68 3.25 5.87 -5.89
CA ARG A 68 2.20 5.05 -6.52
C ARG A 68 1.79 3.86 -5.64
N PHE A 69 1.47 4.14 -4.38
CA PHE A 69 1.01 3.12 -3.45
C PHE A 69 -0.17 2.33 -4.02
N ILE A 70 -0.14 1.01 -3.83
CA ILE A 70 -1.25 0.11 -4.10
C ILE A 70 -1.84 -0.41 -2.81
N VAL A 71 -3.12 -0.78 -2.85
CA VAL A 71 -3.73 -1.66 -1.86
C VAL A 71 -3.62 -3.08 -2.43
N ALA A 72 -2.50 -3.74 -2.15
CA ALA A 72 -2.26 -5.09 -2.61
C ALA A 72 -3.33 -6.04 -2.07
N THR A 73 -3.79 -6.94 -2.92
CA THR A 73 -4.75 -8.01 -2.63
C THR A 73 -4.15 -9.39 -2.90
N HIS A 74 -3.10 -9.45 -3.73
CA HIS A 74 -2.40 -10.67 -4.10
C HIS A 74 -0.88 -10.51 -3.95
N LEU A 75 -0.24 -11.61 -3.54
CA LEU A 75 1.20 -11.80 -3.47
C LEU A 75 1.55 -13.06 -4.27
N ASP A 76 2.48 -12.95 -5.22
CA ASP A 76 2.90 -14.01 -6.14
C ASP A 76 1.73 -14.75 -6.81
N GLY A 77 0.74 -13.98 -7.23
CA GLY A 77 -0.46 -14.49 -7.91
C GLY A 77 -1.48 -15.16 -6.99
N ARG A 78 -1.22 -15.27 -5.68
CA ARG A 78 -2.15 -15.84 -4.71
C ARG A 78 -2.84 -14.73 -3.89
N PRO A 79 -4.15 -14.83 -3.60
CA PRO A 79 -4.81 -13.93 -2.66
C PRO A 79 -4.10 -13.93 -1.31
N MET A 80 -3.92 -12.76 -0.70
CA MET A 80 -3.30 -12.66 0.62
C MET A 80 -4.29 -13.07 1.72
N ALA A 81 -3.92 -14.08 2.51
CA ALA A 81 -4.76 -14.60 3.59
C ALA A 81 -4.66 -13.76 4.87
N LEU A 82 -5.74 -13.77 5.65
CA LEU A 82 -5.76 -13.21 7.01
C LEU A 82 -4.80 -14.01 7.91
N GLY A 83 -3.96 -13.34 8.71
CA GLY A 83 -2.95 -13.96 9.57
C GLY A 83 -1.55 -14.12 8.95
N GLY A 84 -1.39 -13.74 7.68
CA GLY A 84 -0.09 -13.45 7.05
C GLY A 84 0.06 -11.95 6.80
N LEU A 85 0.54 -11.57 5.61
CA LEU A 85 0.60 -10.17 5.15
C LEU A 85 -0.77 -9.60 4.71
N GLY A 86 -1.83 -10.42 4.77
CA GLY A 86 -3.17 -10.10 4.29
C GLY A 86 -4.17 -9.70 5.38
N PRO A 87 -5.40 -9.30 4.98
CA PRO A 87 -5.99 -9.50 3.66
C PRO A 87 -5.66 -8.41 2.65
N LEU A 88 -5.18 -7.25 3.10
CA LEU A 88 -4.76 -6.12 2.27
C LEU A 88 -3.43 -5.57 2.78
N TRP A 89 -2.58 -5.10 1.87
CA TRP A 89 -1.31 -4.47 2.22
C TRP A 89 -1.15 -3.17 1.44
N ALA A 90 -0.97 -2.05 2.13
CA ALA A 90 -0.59 -0.82 1.46
C ALA A 90 0.92 -0.79 1.23
N VAL A 91 1.33 -0.81 -0.03
CA VAL A 91 2.73 -1.03 -0.40
C VAL A 91 3.05 -0.34 -1.73
N TYR A 92 4.33 -0.09 -1.97
CA TYR A 92 4.84 0.49 -3.20
C TYR A 92 6.13 -0.22 -3.64
N ASP A 93 6.58 0.09 -4.85
CA ASP A 93 7.79 -0.50 -5.41
C ASP A 93 9.02 0.32 -5.03
N ALA A 94 9.59 0.06 -3.85
CA ALA A 94 10.68 0.86 -3.28
C ALA A 94 11.96 0.86 -4.14
N ASP A 95 12.17 -0.18 -4.94
CA ASP A 95 13.34 -0.30 -5.82
C ASP A 95 13.28 0.63 -7.04
N ARG A 96 12.15 1.31 -7.27
CA ARG A 96 12.00 2.29 -8.36
C ARG A 96 12.32 3.72 -7.96
N TYR A 97 12.62 3.97 -6.69
CA TYR A 97 12.76 5.31 -6.12
C TYR A 97 14.15 5.46 -5.47
N PRO A 98 15.07 6.25 -6.05
CA PRO A 98 16.43 6.39 -5.55
C PRO A 98 16.53 6.84 -4.08
N ASP A 99 15.61 7.69 -3.64
CA ASP A 99 15.50 8.16 -2.26
C ASP A 99 15.08 7.07 -1.27
N MET A 100 14.35 6.05 -1.73
CA MET A 100 14.03 4.87 -0.91
C MET A 100 15.12 3.81 -1.00
N MET A 101 15.76 3.64 -2.15
CA MET A 101 16.91 2.74 -2.30
C MET A 101 18.11 3.16 -1.43
N ALA A 102 18.26 4.45 -1.15
CA ALA A 102 19.26 4.98 -0.23
C ALA A 102 19.06 4.52 1.22
N LYS A 103 17.86 4.05 1.58
CA LYS A 103 17.54 3.51 2.91
C LYS A 103 17.83 2.01 2.99
N THR A 104 18.00 1.52 4.22
CA THR A 104 18.06 0.07 4.48
C THR A 104 16.75 -0.60 4.06
N LEU A 105 16.80 -1.90 3.77
CA LEU A 105 15.63 -2.62 3.27
C LEU A 105 14.40 -2.49 4.21
N PRO A 106 14.52 -2.60 5.54
CA PRO A 106 13.37 -2.43 6.43
C PRO A 106 12.79 -1.00 6.43
N GLU A 107 13.67 0.01 6.33
CA GLU A 107 13.24 1.42 6.34
C GLU A 107 12.43 1.82 5.10
N ARG A 108 12.52 1.04 4.01
CA ARG A 108 11.72 1.24 2.80
C ARG A 108 10.24 0.96 3.05
N PHE A 109 9.93 -0.01 3.92
CA PHE A 109 8.56 -0.46 4.18
C PHE A 109 8.01 0.05 5.50
N ALA A 110 8.72 0.95 6.19
CA ALA A 110 8.28 1.56 7.45
C ALA A 110 6.93 2.30 7.39
N ASN A 111 6.39 2.61 6.21
CA ASN A 111 5.05 3.18 6.00
C ASN A 111 4.12 2.24 5.19
N CYS A 112 4.41 0.94 5.19
CA CYS A 112 3.67 -0.07 4.42
C CYS A 112 2.94 -1.04 5.37
N PRO A 113 1.81 -0.63 5.97
CA PRO A 113 1.08 -1.45 6.93
C PRO A 113 0.51 -2.70 6.25
N TRP A 114 0.86 -3.89 6.72
CA TRP A 114 0.19 -5.13 6.34
C TRP A 114 -1.15 -5.29 7.05
N ALA A 115 -1.99 -6.21 6.58
CA ALA A 115 -3.31 -6.47 7.15
C ALA A 115 -4.19 -5.22 7.33
N VAL A 116 -4.18 -4.31 6.35
CA VAL A 116 -4.99 -3.07 6.39
C VAL A 116 -6.46 -3.42 6.39
N TYR A 117 -7.21 -2.89 7.35
CA TYR A 117 -8.66 -3.07 7.43
C TYR A 117 -9.44 -1.74 7.40
N HIS A 118 -8.77 -0.62 7.67
CA HIS A 118 -9.39 0.70 7.72
C HIS A 118 -8.46 1.77 7.15
N ILE A 119 -9.03 2.68 6.35
CA ILE A 119 -8.34 3.86 5.83
C ILE A 119 -9.15 5.07 6.26
N GLU A 120 -8.59 5.86 7.17
CA GLU A 120 -9.15 7.14 7.60
C GLU A 120 -8.59 8.24 6.72
N VAL A 121 -9.43 9.17 6.29
CA VAL A 121 -9.01 10.33 5.50
C VAL A 121 -9.16 11.57 6.36
N LYS A 122 -8.08 12.35 6.49
CA LYS A 122 -8.11 13.68 7.12
C LYS A 122 -7.66 14.74 6.13
N GLU A 123 -8.31 15.89 6.19
CA GLU A 123 -7.77 17.12 5.61
C GLU A 123 -6.78 17.71 6.62
N GLY A 124 -5.55 17.95 6.17
CA GLY A 124 -4.53 18.66 6.94
C GLY A 124 -4.69 20.16 6.92
#